data_AF-A0A356W8V1-F1
#
_entry.id   AF-A0A356W8V1-F1
#
_cell.length_a   1.000
_cell.length_b   1.000
_cell.length_c   1.000
_cell.angle_alpha   90.00
_cell.angle_beta   90.00
_cell.angle_gamma   90.00
#
_symmetry.space_group_name_H-M   'P 1'
#
loop_
_entity.id
_entity.type
_entity.pdbx_description
1 polymer ?
#
loop_
_entity_poly.entity_id
_entity_poly.type
_entity_poly.pdbx_seq_one_letter_code
_entity_poly.pdbx_strand_id
1 'polypeptide(L)' 'FKQALATTTKAMSADRDVEVGFGNDVGSDGETITLRPPPQQLDPVVAARIRGEADAVALRRA' A
#
# COMPACT_ATOMS: atom_id res chain seq x y z
N PHE A 1 -5.64 9.41 -5.14
CA PHE A 1 -5.34 8.69 -3.89
C PHE A 1 -4.64 7.35 -4.14
N LYS A 2 -5.24 6.36 -4.85
CA LYS A 2 -4.61 5.05 -5.14
C LYS A 2 -3.17 5.16 -5.69
N GLN A 3 -2.95 5.96 -6.73
CA GLN A 3 -1.61 6.16 -7.30
C GLN A 3 -0.61 6.68 -6.27
N ALA A 4 -0.96 7.74 -5.54
CA ALA A 4 -0.08 8.32 -4.52
C ALA A 4 0.24 7.30 -3.41
N LEU A 5 -0.77 6.52 -2.96
CA LEU A 5 -0.55 5.46 -1.97
C LEU A 5 0.43 4.41 -2.48
N ALA A 6 0.23 3.91 -3.70
CA ALA A 6 1.11 2.92 -4.31
C ALA A 6 2.56 3.42 -4.48
N THR A 7 2.73 4.67 -4.95
CA THR A 7 4.06 5.30 -5.07
C THR A 7 4.76 5.42 -3.73
N THR A 8 4.04 5.85 -2.67
CA THR A 8 4.61 5.96 -1.33
C THR A 8 4.99 4.59 -0.76
N THR A 9 4.11 3.60 -0.87
CA THR A 9 4.39 2.22 -0.43
C THR A 9 5.62 1.65 -1.11
N LYS A 10 5.76 1.80 -2.44
CA LYS A 10 6.94 1.36 -3.19
C LYS A 10 8.22 2.09 -2.74
N ALA A 11 8.13 3.40 -2.52
CA ALA A 11 9.29 4.17 -2.06
C ALA A 11 9.75 3.74 -0.65
N MET A 12 8.82 3.28 0.19
CA MET A 12 9.10 2.85 1.56
C MET A 12 9.56 1.39 1.69
N SER A 13 9.32 0.53 0.69
CA SER A 13 9.58 -0.92 0.79
C SER A 13 11.04 -1.35 0.72
N ALA A 14 12.01 -0.41 0.65
CA ALA A 14 13.45 -0.57 0.41
C ALA A 14 13.87 -1.34 -0.87
N ASP A 15 13.00 -2.21 -1.37
CA ASP A 15 13.11 -2.94 -2.62
C ASP A 15 12.62 -2.08 -3.80
N ARG A 16 13.49 -1.91 -4.80
CA ARG A 16 13.21 -1.09 -5.98
C ARG A 16 12.36 -1.83 -7.02
N ASP A 17 12.37 -3.16 -6.98
CA ASP A 17 11.74 -4.02 -7.98
C ASP A 17 10.36 -4.51 -7.54
N VAL A 18 9.90 -4.12 -6.34
CA VAL A 18 8.54 -4.44 -5.88
C VAL A 18 7.47 -3.73 -6.70
N GLU A 19 6.44 -4.47 -7.11
CA GLU A 19 5.21 -3.93 -7.69
C GLU A 19 4.16 -3.68 -6.59
N VAL A 20 3.37 -2.61 -6.72
CA VAL A 20 2.30 -2.30 -5.75
C VAL A 20 0.95 -2.31 -6.45
N GLY A 21 0.10 -3.25 -6.04
CA GLY A 21 -1.24 -3.48 -6.58
C GLY A 21 -2.35 -3.28 -5.55
N PHE A 22 -3.60 -3.44 -6.01
CA PHE A 22 -4.78 -3.38 -5.15
C PHE A 22 -5.63 -4.64 -5.34
N GLY A 23 -6.00 -5.29 -4.25
CA GLY A 23 -6.74 -6.55 -4.29
C GLY A 23 -7.42 -6.89 -2.96
N ASN A 24 -8.17 -7.99 -2.96
CA ASN A 24 -8.85 -8.47 -1.76
C ASN A 24 -7.87 -9.13 -0.77
N ASP A 25 -6.81 -9.75 -1.29
CA ASP A 25 -5.80 -10.44 -0.49
C ASP A 25 -4.64 -9.49 -0.18
N VAL A 26 -4.80 -8.73 0.91
CA VAL A 26 -3.78 -7.78 1.37
C VAL A 26 -2.57 -8.55 1.90
N GLY A 27 -1.39 -8.22 1.41
CA GLY A 27 -0.18 -8.92 1.78
C GLY A 27 0.98 -8.56 0.89
N SER A 28 2.04 -9.35 0.99
CA SER A 28 3.20 -9.17 0.13
C SER A 28 3.87 -10.51 -0.17
N ASP A 29 3.92 -10.87 -1.45
CA ASP A 29 4.74 -11.97 -1.99
C ASP A 29 6.04 -11.37 -2.54
N GLY A 30 7.15 -12.11 -2.61
CA GLY A 30 8.51 -11.57 -2.80
C GLY A 30 8.67 -10.37 -3.76
N GLU A 31 7.86 -10.30 -4.82
CA GLU A 31 7.92 -9.29 -5.87
C GLU A 31 6.74 -8.29 -5.83
N THR A 32 5.68 -8.57 -5.08
CA THR A 32 4.44 -7.77 -5.07
C THR A 32 4.01 -7.34 -3.67
N ILE A 33 3.46 -6.14 -3.55
CA ILE A 33 2.69 -5.66 -2.40
C ILE A 33 1.25 -5.45 -2.86
N THR A 34 0.31 -6.17 -2.25
CA THR A 34 -1.12 -5.99 -2.51
C THR A 34 -1.75 -5.19 -1.38
N LEU A 35 -2.27 -4.01 -1.71
CA LEU A 35 -2.97 -3.12 -0.77
C LEU A 35 -4.49 -3.28 -0.88
N ARG A 36 -5.19 -2.90 0.19
CA ARG A 36 -6.66 -2.83 0.16
C ARG A 36 -7.10 -1.73 -0.82
N PRO A 37 -8.05 -2.01 -1.74
CA PRO A 37 -8.62 -0.96 -2.56
C PRO A 37 -9.35 0.06 -1.67
N PRO A 38 -9.01 1.35 -1.75
CA PRO A 38 -9.76 2.38 -1.05
C PRO A 38 -11.21 2.45 -1.53
N PRO A 39 -12.15 2.83 -0.63
CA PRO A 39 -13.54 3.05 -0.99
C PRO A 39 -13.68 4.25 -1.95
N GLN A 40 -14.80 4.30 -2.66
CA GLN A 40 -15.09 5.37 -3.63
C GLN A 40 -15.23 6.74 -2.94
N GLN A 41 -15.89 6.76 -1.78
CA GLN A 41 -15.96 7.93 -0.92
C GLN A 41 -14.95 7.76 0.21
N LEU A 42 -14.03 8.71 0.31
CA LEU A 42 -12.83 8.59 1.11
C LEU A 42 -12.87 9.66 2.19
N ASP A 43 -13.35 9.28 3.37
CA ASP A 43 -13.28 10.12 4.56
C ASP A 43 -11.81 10.30 4.98
N PRO A 44 -11.38 11.48 5.44
CA PRO A 44 -10.00 11.72 5.88
C PRO A 44 -9.48 10.72 6.92
N VAL A 45 -10.33 10.28 7.86
CA VAL A 45 -9.96 9.29 8.89
C VAL A 45 -9.70 7.93 8.25
N VAL A 46 -10.52 7.54 7.29
CA VAL A 46 -10.35 6.30 6.53
C VAL A 46 -9.09 6.37 5.67
N ALA A 47 -8.82 7.51 5.05
CA ALA A 47 -7.61 7.74 4.26
C ALA A 47 -6.33 7.56 5.10
N ALA A 48 -6.33 8.13 6.30
CA ALA A 48 -5.22 8.02 7.25
C ALA A 48 -4.99 6.56 7.67
N ARG A 49 -6.07 5.83 7.97
CA ARG A 49 -5.99 4.41 8.34
C ARG A 49 -5.41 3.55 7.22
N ILE A 50 -5.92 3.72 5.99
CA ILE A 50 -5.43 2.98 4.81
C ILE A 50 -3.94 3.26 4.56
N ARG A 51 -3.50 4.52 4.75
CA ARG A 51 -2.09 4.86 4.63
C ARG A 51 -1.25 4.16 5.70
N GLY A 52 -1.65 4.21 6.95
CA GLY A 52 -0.93 3.52 8.03
C GLY A 52 -0.84 2.00 7.81
N GLU A 53 -1.91 1.38 7.31
CA GLU A 53 -1.90 -0.04 6.92
C GLU A 53 -0.89 -0.31 5.80
N ALA A 54 -0.85 0.52 4.76
CA ALA A 54 0.07 0.37 3.63
C ALA A 54 1.54 0.60 4.03
N ASP A 55 1.81 1.62 4.85
CA ASP A 55 3.14 1.94 5.35
C ASP A 55 3.67 0.81 6.24
N ALA A 56 2.81 0.19 7.06
CA ALA A 56 3.19 -0.96 7.87
C ALA A 56 3.59 -2.18 7.02
N VAL A 57 2.94 -2.39 5.87
CA VAL A 57 3.33 -3.45 4.93
C VAL A 57 4.66 -3.13 4.26
N ALA A 58 4.85 -1.88 3.83
CA ALA A 58 6.10 -1.43 3.21
C ALA A 58 7.28 -1.54 4.18
N LEU A 59 7.13 -1.10 5.44
CA LEU A 59 8.19 -1.14 6.44
C LEU A 59 8.58 -2.55 6.87
N ARG A 60 7.71 -3.55 6.70
CA ARG A 60 8.08 -4.96 6.90
C ARG A 60 9.00 -5.50 5.80
N ARG A 61 9.12 -4.78 4.69
CA ARG A 61 10.04 -5.08 3.57
C ARG A 61 11.34 -4.28 3.61
N ALA A 62 11.40 -3.22 4.42
CA ALA A 62 12.59 -2.41 4.62
C ALA A 62 13.63 -3.10 5.52
#